data_AF-A0A2D8CF78-F1
#
_entry.id   AF-A0A2D8CF78-F1
#
_cell.length_a   1.000
_cell.length_b   1.000
_cell.length_c   1.000
_cell.angle_alpha   90.00
_cell.angle_beta   90.00
_cell.angle_gamma   90.00
#
_symmetry.space_group_name_H-M   'P 1'
#
loop_
_entity.id
_entity.type
_entity.pdbx_description
1 polymer ?
#
loop_
_entity_poly.entity_id
_entity_poly.type
_entity_poly.pdbx_seq_one_letter_code
_entity_poly.pdbx_strand_id
1 'polypeptide(L)'
;MKATNSGYTMSCIMCGHENDERETSTYCTECGGVLDIEYNETAQNIQYPLKEILPDPLKNNFTSLKKLNRLSERYEAELYAKLEFEHPTGCFKDRGSYVEVQKALELEADAICLASTGNMAASVAAYACYFKIPCFVFVPEKTPEVKLAQATIYDANIIKIKGDFMACEKLCREFAKSGNYYLAGDYVFRQEGQKSFSYELQEQGDTDFDYIFVPIGAGTNFAAIYKGYKEMKASGMIDKIPRFVAVQPEQSSPVVEGIFKKDKIVKEQVNTMADAVAVGDPLDFYKVLRGIEETDGLAFTATENELLESMKEMTVEEGYFTEPACAIPLATFKNNLDKFKGKKCLFVLTGTGLKSSHIVAKYSLSSPVLPANLERIQQYIESGYIDMQKNSWGQSRDAGFENVSMDEGHTKLYDEYVHNINRKGKTLKEEEIKVLRSLVYNEDADLKHPVEVVDYKLTMRKHGLVSAAVKLKIEDRDEVISLDQGVGPIDAILTAIKAETDGFLPLEVINHEVEILSPDTDSLVIVTLTLEKEGHRFTSKGASPDTLEAVIQAFVKGLAVANKALAV
;
A
#
# COMPACT_ATOMS: atom_id res chain seq x y z
N MET A 1 -23.19 -3.32 22.72
CA MET A 1 -23.42 -4.74 22.42
C MET A 1 -23.29 -5.65 23.62
N LYS A 2 -24.39 -6.30 24.00
CA LYS A 2 -24.37 -7.43 24.94
C LYS A 2 -23.99 -8.69 24.16
N ALA A 3 -23.22 -9.58 24.79
CA ALA A 3 -22.76 -10.82 24.18
C ALA A 3 -23.16 -12.06 24.99
N THR A 4 -23.35 -13.19 24.32
CA THR A 4 -23.74 -14.48 24.92
C THR A 4 -22.99 -15.65 24.27
N ASN A 5 -23.10 -16.85 24.84
CA ASN A 5 -22.62 -18.09 24.23
C ASN A 5 -23.60 -19.22 24.56
N SER A 6 -24.32 -19.74 23.55
CA SER A 6 -25.22 -20.89 23.71
C SER A 6 -24.50 -22.25 23.61
N GLY A 7 -23.17 -22.24 23.54
CA GLY A 7 -22.37 -23.34 23.02
C GLY A 7 -22.36 -23.35 21.50
N TYR A 8 -21.36 -24.03 20.93
CA TYR A 8 -21.12 -24.10 19.51
C TYR A 8 -20.45 -25.41 19.10
N THR A 9 -20.56 -25.74 17.81
CA THR A 9 -19.75 -26.73 17.11
C THR A 9 -18.81 -26.02 16.15
N MET A 10 -17.67 -26.63 15.88
CA MET A 10 -16.73 -26.15 14.87
C MET A 10 -16.64 -27.17 13.75
N SER A 11 -17.12 -26.81 12.57
CA SER A 11 -17.27 -27.75 11.46
C SER A 11 -16.54 -27.27 10.22
N CYS A 12 -16.02 -28.22 9.44
CA CYS A 12 -15.43 -27.91 8.15
C CYS A 12 -16.51 -27.60 7.12
N ILE A 13 -16.41 -26.46 6.45
CA ILE A 13 -17.40 -26.06 5.44
C ILE A 13 -17.38 -26.95 4.19
N MET A 14 -16.30 -27.72 3.98
CA MET A 14 -16.07 -28.53 2.79
C MET A 14 -16.53 -29.98 2.98
N CYS A 15 -16.15 -30.63 4.09
CA CYS A 15 -16.48 -32.03 4.34
C CYS A 15 -17.47 -32.26 5.49
N GLY A 16 -17.84 -31.22 6.24
CA GLY A 16 -18.74 -31.31 7.39
C GLY A 16 -18.13 -31.93 8.65
N HIS A 17 -16.85 -32.32 8.62
CA HIS A 17 -16.15 -32.88 9.79
C HIS A 17 -16.18 -31.91 10.97
N GLU A 18 -16.60 -32.39 12.13
CA GLU A 18 -16.54 -31.64 13.38
C GLU A 18 -15.12 -31.69 13.94
N ASN A 19 -14.58 -30.54 14.34
CA ASN A 19 -13.21 -30.39 14.81
C ASN A 19 -13.21 -29.93 16.27
N ASP A 20 -12.30 -30.49 17.07
CA ASP A 20 -12.06 -30.03 18.44
C ASP A 20 -11.10 -28.82 18.41
N GLU A 21 -11.47 -27.73 19.08
CA GLU A 21 -10.66 -26.53 19.22
C GLU A 21 -9.33 -26.75 19.95
N ARG A 22 -9.23 -27.83 20.73
CA ARG A 22 -7.98 -28.25 21.38
C ARG A 22 -7.04 -28.98 20.42
N GLU A 23 -7.56 -29.53 19.33
CA GLU A 23 -6.75 -30.18 18.29
C GLU A 23 -6.38 -29.20 17.17
N THR A 24 -7.32 -28.37 16.73
CA THR A 24 -7.10 -27.37 15.67
C THR A 24 -8.07 -26.20 15.79
N SER A 25 -7.58 -24.99 15.57
CA SER A 25 -8.40 -23.80 15.36
C SER A 25 -8.23 -23.19 13.97
N THR A 26 -7.57 -23.93 13.06
CA THR A 26 -7.01 -23.37 11.83
C THR A 26 -7.61 -24.03 10.59
N TYR A 27 -7.36 -25.32 10.41
CA TYR A 27 -7.83 -26.13 9.29
C TYR A 27 -8.43 -27.44 9.81
N CYS A 28 -9.32 -28.00 9.01
CA CYS A 28 -9.91 -29.31 9.24
C CYS A 28 -8.85 -30.40 9.35
N THR A 29 -8.93 -31.21 10.41
CA THR A 29 -8.06 -32.36 10.65
C THR A 29 -8.21 -33.47 9.60
N GLU A 30 -9.35 -33.52 8.91
CA GLU A 30 -9.64 -34.56 7.91
C GLU A 30 -9.24 -34.15 6.49
N CYS A 31 -9.74 -33.01 5.99
CA CYS A 31 -9.52 -32.59 4.59
C CYS A 31 -8.64 -31.35 4.41
N GLY A 32 -8.18 -30.72 5.49
CA GLY A 32 -7.44 -29.46 5.43
C GLY A 32 -8.25 -28.24 4.99
N GLY A 33 -9.57 -28.36 4.84
CA GLY A 33 -10.47 -27.26 4.50
C GLY A 33 -10.66 -26.25 5.65
N VAL A 34 -11.29 -25.12 5.35
CA VAL A 34 -11.56 -24.08 6.37
C VAL A 34 -12.70 -24.46 7.30
N LEU A 35 -12.62 -23.95 8.52
CA LEU A 35 -13.58 -24.19 9.60
C LEU A 35 -14.55 -23.01 9.75
N ASP A 36 -15.75 -23.30 10.26
CA ASP A 36 -16.76 -22.32 10.67
C ASP A 36 -17.34 -22.70 12.05
N ILE A 37 -17.92 -21.74 12.74
CA ILE A 37 -18.60 -21.94 14.04
C ILE A 37 -20.11 -22.01 13.83
N GLU A 38 -20.80 -22.98 14.37
CA GLU A 38 -22.26 -22.99 14.41
C GLU A 38 -22.71 -23.00 15.87
N TYR A 39 -23.49 -21.99 16.27
CA TYR A 39 -24.02 -21.90 17.63
C TYR A 39 -25.22 -22.83 17.79
N ASN A 40 -25.33 -23.46 18.96
CA ASN A 40 -26.40 -24.40 19.28
C ASN A 40 -27.80 -23.76 19.23
N GLU A 41 -27.88 -22.47 19.52
CA GLU A 41 -29.12 -21.71 19.54
C GLU A 41 -28.96 -20.37 18.82
N THR A 42 -30.07 -19.86 18.28
CA THR A 42 -30.15 -18.49 17.77
C THR A 42 -30.33 -17.51 18.93
N ALA A 43 -29.61 -16.38 18.92
CA ALA A 43 -29.70 -15.35 19.95
C ALA A 43 -29.91 -13.96 19.35
N GLN A 44 -30.59 -13.07 20.08
CA GLN A 44 -30.69 -11.64 19.74
C GLN A 44 -29.47 -10.82 20.19
N ASN A 45 -28.64 -11.37 21.07
CA ASN A 45 -27.34 -10.81 21.41
C ASN A 45 -26.27 -11.42 20.50
N ILE A 46 -25.18 -10.70 20.26
CA ILE A 46 -24.05 -11.27 19.53
C ILE A 46 -23.51 -12.49 20.30
N GLN A 47 -23.17 -13.54 19.57
CA GLN A 47 -22.54 -14.71 20.16
C GLN A 47 -21.06 -14.75 19.88
N TYR A 48 -20.27 -15.09 20.90
CA TYR A 48 -18.84 -15.37 20.77
C TYR A 48 -18.54 -16.77 21.30
N PRO A 49 -17.57 -17.48 20.72
CA PRO A 49 -17.18 -18.82 21.14
C PRO A 49 -16.23 -18.74 22.35
N LEU A 50 -16.64 -18.04 23.41
CA LEU A 50 -15.86 -17.84 24.64
C LEU A 50 -16.69 -18.26 25.84
N LYS A 51 -16.09 -18.94 26.81
CA LYS A 51 -16.74 -19.34 28.08
C LYS A 51 -17.04 -18.13 28.95
N GLU A 52 -16.07 -17.22 29.04
CA GLU A 52 -16.20 -15.94 29.71
C GLU A 52 -16.03 -14.83 28.68
N ILE A 53 -17.04 -13.97 28.54
CA ILE A 53 -17.03 -12.90 27.54
C ILE A 53 -16.70 -11.59 28.25
N LEU A 54 -15.46 -11.14 28.13
CA LEU A 54 -15.03 -9.86 28.68
C LEU A 54 -15.29 -8.76 27.66
N PRO A 55 -15.85 -7.59 28.01
CA PRO A 55 -15.96 -6.46 27.08
C PRO A 55 -14.63 -6.12 26.41
N ASP A 56 -14.67 -5.64 25.17
CA ASP A 56 -13.47 -5.21 24.46
C ASP A 56 -12.76 -4.09 25.25
N PRO A 57 -11.53 -4.34 25.73
CA PRO A 57 -10.87 -3.40 26.62
C PRO A 57 -10.23 -2.22 25.90
N LEU A 58 -9.96 -2.34 24.60
CA LEU A 58 -9.31 -1.30 23.82
C LEU A 58 -10.34 -0.44 23.08
N LYS A 59 -11.55 -0.98 22.84
CA LYS A 59 -12.60 -0.30 22.10
C LYS A 59 -13.63 0.37 23.01
N ASN A 60 -13.64 1.70 23.00
CA ASN A 60 -14.57 2.49 23.81
C ASN A 60 -15.88 2.87 23.10
N ASN A 61 -15.92 2.86 21.76
CA ASN A 61 -17.07 3.30 20.96
C ASN A 61 -17.20 2.45 19.69
N PHE A 62 -18.40 2.41 19.11
CA PHE A 62 -18.58 1.85 17.76
C PHE A 62 -17.87 2.70 16.73
N THR A 63 -17.36 2.04 15.69
CA THR A 63 -16.82 2.75 14.53
C THR A 63 -17.94 3.50 13.84
N SER A 64 -17.63 4.67 13.30
CA SER A 64 -18.63 5.56 12.71
C SER A 64 -19.28 4.94 11.48
N LEU A 65 -20.61 5.08 11.39
CA LEU A 65 -21.37 4.94 10.15
C LEU A 65 -21.67 6.36 9.64
N LYS A 66 -21.15 6.72 8.46
CA LYS A 66 -21.25 8.08 7.91
C LYS A 66 -21.89 8.06 6.53
N LYS A 67 -22.85 8.96 6.30
CA LYS A 67 -23.30 9.28 4.93
C LYS A 67 -22.22 10.09 4.22
N LEU A 68 -21.85 9.68 3.02
CA LEU A 68 -20.90 10.36 2.14
C LEU A 68 -21.68 11.39 1.33
N ASN A 69 -21.88 12.59 1.89
CA ASN A 69 -22.88 13.52 1.36
C ASN A 69 -22.54 14.03 -0.03
N ARG A 70 -21.28 14.39 -0.29
CA ARG A 70 -20.85 14.97 -1.56
C ARG A 70 -20.80 13.91 -2.65
N LEU A 71 -20.35 12.70 -2.32
CA LEU A 71 -20.36 11.57 -3.23
C LEU A 71 -21.78 11.07 -3.51
N SER A 72 -22.67 11.10 -2.51
CA SER A 72 -24.08 10.75 -2.69
C SER A 72 -24.77 11.70 -3.70
N GLU A 73 -24.53 13.00 -3.56
CA GLU A 73 -25.04 14.02 -4.48
C GLU A 73 -24.45 13.84 -5.89
N ARG A 74 -23.12 13.69 -5.98
CA ARG A 74 -22.39 13.53 -7.26
C ARG A 74 -22.88 12.34 -8.07
N TYR A 75 -23.13 11.20 -7.42
CA TYR A 75 -23.45 9.94 -8.08
C TYR A 75 -24.93 9.58 -8.04
N GLU A 76 -25.78 10.47 -7.53
CA GLU A 76 -27.23 10.26 -7.43
C GLU A 76 -27.59 8.92 -6.76
N ALA A 77 -26.86 8.57 -5.69
CA ALA A 77 -27.02 7.34 -4.91
C ALA A 77 -26.87 7.66 -3.41
N GLU A 78 -27.44 6.83 -2.54
CA GLU A 78 -27.28 7.02 -1.09
C GLU A 78 -26.05 6.27 -0.59
N LEU A 79 -24.91 6.96 -0.54
CA LEU A 79 -23.62 6.38 -0.21
C LEU A 79 -23.30 6.55 1.27
N TYR A 80 -22.91 5.46 1.91
CA TYR A 80 -22.47 5.40 3.29
C TYR A 80 -21.09 4.74 3.38
N ALA A 81 -20.35 5.07 4.43
CA ALA A 81 -19.11 4.41 4.79
C ALA A 81 -19.14 3.95 6.25
N LYS A 82 -18.65 2.74 6.49
CA LYS A 82 -18.33 2.25 7.83
C LYS A 82 -16.82 2.40 8.05
N LEU A 83 -16.45 3.27 8.98
CA LEU A 83 -15.08 3.76 9.18
C LEU A 83 -14.29 2.83 10.12
N GLU A 84 -13.91 1.65 9.63
CA GLU A 84 -13.19 0.65 10.45
C GLU A 84 -11.74 1.07 10.78
N PHE A 85 -11.25 2.14 10.19
CA PHE A 85 -9.98 2.75 10.58
C PHE A 85 -10.03 3.49 11.92
N GLU A 86 -11.20 3.66 12.54
CA GLU A 86 -11.37 4.27 13.87
C GLU A 86 -11.10 3.28 15.02
N HIS A 87 -10.84 2.01 14.71
CA HIS A 87 -10.41 1.03 15.71
C HIS A 87 -9.03 1.39 16.31
N PRO A 88 -8.71 0.92 17.53
CA PRO A 88 -7.49 1.30 18.27
C PRO A 88 -6.18 1.18 17.48
N THR A 89 -6.00 0.13 16.68
CA THR A 89 -4.80 -0.02 15.83
C THR A 89 -4.94 0.59 14.45
N GLY A 90 -6.08 1.21 14.15
CA GLY A 90 -6.38 1.89 12.90
C GLY A 90 -6.90 0.97 11.79
N CYS A 91 -7.46 -0.21 12.12
CA CYS A 91 -8.04 -1.12 11.14
C CYS A 91 -9.07 -2.11 11.72
N PHE A 92 -9.87 -2.72 10.84
CA PHE A 92 -10.93 -3.69 11.19
C PHE A 92 -10.45 -4.98 11.87
N LYS A 93 -9.15 -5.31 11.79
CA LYS A 93 -8.60 -6.56 12.32
C LYS A 93 -8.78 -6.65 13.85
N ASP A 94 -8.89 -5.51 14.52
CA ASP A 94 -9.09 -5.37 15.96
C ASP A 94 -10.31 -6.15 16.46
N ARG A 95 -11.42 -6.13 15.70
CA ARG A 95 -12.63 -6.91 16.00
C ARG A 95 -12.33 -8.38 16.22
N GLY A 96 -11.45 -8.90 15.38
CA GLY A 96 -11.03 -10.29 15.35
C GLY A 96 -10.02 -10.62 16.43
N SER A 97 -8.97 -9.81 16.55
CA SER A 97 -7.90 -10.01 17.53
C SER A 97 -8.40 -9.99 18.97
N TYR A 98 -9.41 -9.18 19.28
CA TYR A 98 -10.10 -9.19 20.56
C TYR A 98 -10.63 -10.58 20.95
N VAL A 99 -11.28 -11.30 20.03
CA VAL A 99 -11.80 -12.66 20.28
C VAL A 99 -10.67 -13.67 20.27
N GLU A 100 -9.74 -13.55 19.33
CA GLU A 100 -8.63 -14.48 19.16
C GLU A 100 -7.71 -14.55 20.38
N VAL A 101 -7.36 -13.40 20.95
CA VAL A 101 -6.48 -13.32 22.12
C VAL A 101 -7.18 -13.88 23.36
N GLN A 102 -8.46 -13.61 23.56
CA GLN A 102 -9.22 -14.22 24.65
C GLN A 102 -9.35 -15.73 24.50
N LYS A 103 -9.55 -16.23 23.27
CA LYS A 103 -9.57 -17.66 23.01
C LYS A 103 -8.21 -18.29 23.31
N ALA A 104 -7.10 -17.63 22.99
CA ALA A 104 -5.77 -18.10 23.37
C ALA A 104 -5.61 -18.22 24.90
N LEU A 105 -6.11 -17.24 25.66
CA LEU A 105 -6.12 -17.30 27.13
C LEU A 105 -7.02 -18.43 27.68
N GLU A 106 -8.20 -18.62 27.11
CA GLU A 106 -9.14 -19.68 27.52
C GLU A 106 -8.57 -21.09 27.26
N LEU A 107 -7.79 -21.23 26.19
CA LEU A 107 -7.04 -22.45 25.88
C LEU A 107 -5.74 -22.57 26.67
N GLU A 108 -5.47 -21.65 27.61
CA GLU A 108 -4.28 -21.62 28.46
C GLU A 108 -2.97 -21.60 27.67
N ALA A 109 -2.95 -20.94 26.50
CA ALA A 109 -1.75 -20.84 25.66
C ALA A 109 -0.66 -19.99 26.33
N ASP A 110 0.60 -20.44 26.23
CA ASP A 110 1.76 -19.76 26.79
C ASP A 110 2.13 -18.48 26.00
N ALA A 111 1.77 -18.45 24.71
CA ALA A 111 2.00 -17.32 23.81
C ALA A 111 1.05 -17.36 22.62
N ILE A 112 0.99 -16.24 21.89
CA ILE A 112 0.34 -16.13 20.59
C ILE A 112 1.40 -15.90 19.50
N CYS A 113 1.25 -16.55 18.35
CA CYS A 113 2.14 -16.38 17.21
C CYS A 113 1.39 -16.17 15.91
N LEU A 114 1.99 -15.44 14.97
CA LEU A 114 1.45 -15.25 13.63
C LEU A 114 2.53 -14.88 12.61
N ALA A 115 2.26 -15.20 11.34
CA ALA A 115 3.01 -14.67 10.21
C ALA A 115 2.22 -13.53 9.57
N SER A 116 2.68 -12.28 9.75
CA SER A 116 2.04 -11.10 9.16
C SER A 116 2.98 -9.90 9.17
N THR A 117 2.93 -9.08 8.13
CA THR A 117 3.77 -7.88 7.97
C THR A 117 2.99 -6.57 8.07
N GLY A 118 1.72 -6.59 8.49
CA GLY A 118 0.84 -5.41 8.40
C GLY A 118 -0.24 -5.34 9.48
N ASN A 119 -1.46 -4.96 9.07
CA ASN A 119 -2.60 -4.68 9.97
C ASN A 119 -2.86 -5.76 11.02
N MET A 120 -2.75 -7.03 10.64
CA MET A 120 -2.95 -8.15 11.55
C MET A 120 -1.85 -8.25 12.62
N ALA A 121 -0.57 -8.04 12.27
CA ALA A 121 0.53 -8.04 13.22
C ALA A 121 0.33 -6.96 14.29
N ALA A 122 -0.01 -5.74 13.87
CA ALA A 122 -0.28 -4.63 14.78
C ALA A 122 -1.48 -4.91 15.69
N SER A 123 -2.59 -5.41 15.13
CA SER A 123 -3.81 -5.74 15.86
C SER A 123 -3.56 -6.83 16.91
N VAL A 124 -2.98 -7.97 16.53
CA VAL A 124 -2.72 -9.06 17.50
C VAL A 124 -1.73 -8.61 18.57
N ALA A 125 -0.66 -7.88 18.21
CA ALA A 125 0.29 -7.34 19.17
C ALA A 125 -0.37 -6.42 20.20
N ALA A 126 -1.25 -5.51 19.79
CA ALA A 126 -1.93 -4.58 20.68
C ALA A 126 -2.79 -5.29 21.74
N TYR A 127 -3.61 -6.25 21.31
CA TYR A 127 -4.46 -7.03 22.22
C TYR A 127 -3.63 -7.98 23.09
N ALA A 128 -2.61 -8.64 22.51
CA ALA A 128 -1.71 -9.51 23.26
C ALA A 128 -0.96 -8.76 24.36
N CYS A 129 -0.49 -7.54 24.07
CA CYS A 129 0.15 -6.65 25.03
C CYS A 129 -0.81 -6.29 26.18
N TYR A 130 -2.05 -5.88 25.86
CA TYR A 130 -3.06 -5.54 26.87
C TYR A 130 -3.37 -6.72 27.80
N PHE A 131 -3.56 -7.90 27.22
CA PHE A 131 -3.87 -9.13 27.95
C PHE A 131 -2.64 -9.85 28.54
N LYS A 132 -1.43 -9.29 28.34
CA LYS A 132 -0.16 -9.79 28.86
C LYS A 132 0.18 -11.22 28.43
N ILE A 133 -0.16 -11.58 27.19
CA ILE A 133 0.29 -12.82 26.56
C ILE A 133 1.45 -12.51 25.60
N PRO A 134 2.59 -13.22 25.67
CA PRO A 134 3.70 -13.02 24.75
C PRO A 134 3.26 -13.16 23.28
N CYS A 135 3.67 -12.22 22.42
CA CYS A 135 3.34 -12.22 21.00
C CYS A 135 4.60 -12.43 20.15
N PHE A 136 4.57 -13.40 19.24
CA PHE A 136 5.66 -13.69 18.29
C PHE A 136 5.20 -13.43 16.85
N VAL A 137 5.86 -12.51 16.14
CA VAL A 137 5.50 -12.11 14.78
C VAL A 137 6.58 -12.56 13.80
N PHE A 138 6.27 -13.51 12.93
CA PHE A 138 7.18 -14.03 11.91
C PHE A 138 7.08 -13.20 10.64
N VAL A 139 8.21 -12.66 10.18
CA VAL A 139 8.28 -11.81 8.98
C VAL A 139 9.52 -12.09 8.14
N PRO A 140 9.49 -11.87 6.82
CA PRO A 140 10.69 -11.95 5.98
C PRO A 140 11.78 -10.95 6.43
N GLU A 141 13.05 -11.32 6.27
CA GLU A 141 14.22 -10.50 6.62
C GLU A 141 14.17 -9.10 6.00
N LYS A 142 13.63 -8.99 4.77
CA LYS A 142 13.50 -7.75 3.99
C LYS A 142 12.25 -6.92 4.32
N THR A 143 11.48 -7.29 5.35
CA THR A 143 10.27 -6.53 5.71
C THR A 143 10.66 -5.15 6.21
N PRO A 144 10.10 -4.06 5.64
CA PRO A 144 10.42 -2.70 6.06
C PRO A 144 10.03 -2.44 7.52
N GLU A 145 10.93 -1.83 8.30
CA GLU A 145 10.70 -1.51 9.72
C GLU A 145 9.45 -0.66 9.96
N VAL A 146 9.14 0.25 9.02
CA VAL A 146 7.96 1.12 9.13
C VAL A 146 6.65 0.32 9.21
N LYS A 147 6.59 -0.86 8.57
CA LYS A 147 5.40 -1.73 8.65
C LYS A 147 5.33 -2.48 9.98
N LEU A 148 6.47 -2.70 10.62
CA LEU A 148 6.60 -3.43 11.88
C LEU A 148 6.46 -2.52 13.10
N ALA A 149 6.68 -1.23 12.93
CA ALA A 149 6.74 -0.23 14.01
C ALA A 149 5.57 -0.32 15.01
N GLN A 150 4.33 -0.50 14.54
CA GLN A 150 3.17 -0.67 15.44
C GLN A 150 3.26 -1.95 16.27
N ALA A 151 3.61 -3.09 15.66
CA ALA A 151 3.74 -4.34 16.41
C ALA A 151 4.90 -4.26 17.42
N THR A 152 6.03 -3.67 17.01
CA THR A 152 7.21 -3.50 17.87
C THR A 152 6.93 -2.63 19.10
N ILE A 153 6.21 -1.51 18.96
CA ILE A 153 5.90 -0.64 20.12
C ILE A 153 4.90 -1.29 21.09
N TYR A 154 4.10 -2.24 20.62
CA TYR A 154 3.26 -3.11 21.46
C TYR A 154 4.01 -4.32 22.04
N ASP A 155 5.35 -4.27 22.08
CA ASP A 155 6.22 -5.28 22.70
C ASP A 155 6.10 -6.68 22.05
N ALA A 156 5.73 -6.73 20.76
CA ALA A 156 5.77 -7.98 20.02
C ALA A 156 7.21 -8.40 19.70
N ASN A 157 7.49 -9.69 19.86
CA ASN A 157 8.75 -10.31 19.50
C ASN A 157 8.79 -10.53 17.98
N ILE A 158 9.44 -9.61 17.26
CA ILE A 158 9.59 -9.69 15.81
C ILE A 158 10.69 -10.71 15.46
N ILE A 159 10.31 -11.79 14.78
CA ILE A 159 11.20 -12.85 14.32
C ILE A 159 11.40 -12.70 12.81
N LYS A 160 12.57 -12.20 12.41
CA LYS A 160 12.95 -12.08 11.00
C LYS A 160 13.49 -13.41 10.47
N ILE A 161 12.85 -13.92 9.43
CA ILE A 161 13.19 -15.19 8.78
C ILE A 161 13.90 -14.91 7.45
N LYS A 162 15.01 -15.62 7.21
CA LYS A 162 15.68 -15.64 5.91
C LYS A 162 14.87 -16.48 4.92
N GLY A 163 13.95 -15.84 4.23
CA GLY A 163 13.03 -16.49 3.29
C GLY A 163 11.95 -15.54 2.83
N ASP A 164 10.99 -16.08 2.07
CA ASP A 164 9.78 -15.37 1.66
C ASP A 164 8.67 -15.50 2.73
N PHE A 165 7.49 -14.94 2.41
CA PHE A 165 6.34 -15.01 3.32
C PHE A 165 5.85 -16.45 3.54
N MET A 166 5.93 -17.32 2.53
CA MET A 166 5.53 -18.73 2.64
C MET A 166 6.41 -19.47 3.66
N ALA A 167 7.72 -19.22 3.66
CA ALA A 167 8.62 -19.75 4.67
C ALA A 167 8.26 -19.27 6.09
N CYS A 168 7.86 -18.00 6.24
CA CYS A 168 7.42 -17.44 7.51
C CYS A 168 6.15 -18.11 8.03
N GLU A 169 5.13 -18.28 7.17
CA GLU A 169 3.87 -18.93 7.54
C GLU A 169 4.10 -20.39 7.95
N LYS A 170 4.89 -21.13 7.16
CA LYS A 170 5.23 -22.52 7.47
C LYS A 170 5.91 -22.65 8.82
N LEU A 171 6.97 -21.86 9.07
CA LEU A 171 7.71 -21.90 10.32
C LEU A 171 6.86 -21.43 11.51
N CYS A 172 6.01 -20.43 11.34
CA CYS A 172 5.08 -19.98 12.39
C CYS A 172 4.12 -21.10 12.79
N ARG A 173 3.61 -21.86 11.80
CA ARG A 173 2.73 -23.02 12.04
C ARG A 173 3.46 -24.17 12.73
N GLU A 174 4.70 -24.46 12.33
CA GLU A 174 5.54 -25.46 12.99
C GLU A 174 5.88 -25.04 14.43
N PHE A 175 6.22 -23.76 14.64
CA PHE A 175 6.43 -23.17 15.95
C PHE A 175 5.19 -23.33 16.84
N ALA A 176 4.01 -22.99 16.34
CA ALA A 176 2.75 -23.16 17.06
C ALA A 176 2.53 -24.59 17.53
N LYS A 177 2.85 -25.59 16.70
CA LYS A 177 2.74 -27.02 17.05
C LYS A 177 3.82 -27.54 17.99
N SER A 178 4.96 -26.85 18.07
CA SER A 178 6.12 -27.28 18.87
C SER A 178 5.97 -27.01 20.37
N GLY A 179 5.04 -26.14 20.74
CA GLY A 179 4.77 -25.75 22.12
C GLY A 179 3.30 -25.46 22.32
N ASN A 180 2.95 -24.92 23.48
CA ASN A 180 1.59 -24.51 23.78
C ASN A 180 1.35 -23.07 23.30
N TYR A 181 1.44 -22.84 21.98
CA TYR A 181 1.29 -21.50 21.40
C TYR A 181 0.06 -21.44 20.49
N TYR A 182 -0.73 -20.39 20.66
CA TYR A 182 -1.90 -20.16 19.83
C TYR A 182 -1.49 -19.56 18.48
N LEU A 183 -1.85 -20.22 17.37
CA LEU A 183 -1.62 -19.69 16.02
C LEU A 183 -2.74 -18.72 15.63
N ALA A 184 -2.43 -17.43 15.61
CA ALA A 184 -3.35 -16.40 15.14
C ALA A 184 -3.27 -16.19 13.64
N GLY A 185 -4.41 -15.87 13.04
CA GLY A 185 -4.52 -15.70 11.59
C GLY A 185 -5.93 -15.39 11.14
N ASP A 186 -6.15 -15.43 9.84
CA ASP A 186 -7.48 -15.28 9.24
C ASP A 186 -8.29 -16.60 9.36
N TYR A 187 -8.35 -17.15 10.58
CA TYR A 187 -8.99 -18.42 10.93
C TYR A 187 -10.35 -18.25 11.62
N VAL A 188 -10.92 -19.37 12.05
CA VAL A 188 -12.32 -19.51 12.48
C VAL A 188 -12.73 -18.54 13.59
N PHE A 189 -11.94 -18.39 14.67
CA PHE A 189 -12.32 -17.53 15.79
C PHE A 189 -12.23 -16.04 15.48
N ARG A 190 -11.36 -15.65 14.56
CA ARG A 190 -11.25 -14.27 14.12
C ARG A 190 -12.52 -13.79 13.41
N GLN A 191 -13.11 -14.66 12.60
CA GLN A 191 -14.37 -14.40 11.90
C GLN A 191 -15.49 -14.05 12.90
N GLU A 192 -15.53 -14.74 14.04
CA GLU A 192 -16.52 -14.49 15.09
C GLU A 192 -16.37 -13.10 15.72
N GLY A 193 -15.16 -12.60 15.87
CA GLY A 193 -14.92 -11.21 16.25
C GLY A 193 -15.40 -10.22 15.18
N GLN A 194 -15.01 -10.45 13.92
CA GLN A 194 -15.31 -9.56 12.80
C GLN A 194 -16.81 -9.42 12.49
N LYS A 195 -17.63 -10.45 12.77
CA LYS A 195 -19.09 -10.38 12.54
C LYS A 195 -19.80 -9.30 13.37
N SER A 196 -19.15 -8.84 14.46
CA SER A 196 -19.60 -7.69 15.25
C SER A 196 -19.82 -6.43 14.43
N PHE A 197 -19.19 -6.32 13.25
CA PHE A 197 -19.49 -5.28 12.27
C PHE A 197 -20.99 -5.17 11.99
N SER A 198 -21.65 -6.29 11.71
CA SER A 198 -23.06 -6.33 11.29
C SER A 198 -23.99 -6.02 12.46
N TYR A 199 -23.66 -6.54 13.65
CA TYR A 199 -24.40 -6.23 14.87
C TYR A 199 -24.25 -4.75 15.27
N GLU A 200 -23.11 -4.12 14.99
CA GLU A 200 -22.94 -2.69 15.25
C GLU A 200 -23.81 -1.83 14.34
N LEU A 201 -23.98 -2.21 13.07
CA LEU A 201 -24.91 -1.51 12.17
C LEU A 201 -26.34 -1.58 12.70
N GLN A 202 -26.75 -2.74 13.23
CA GLN A 202 -28.05 -2.91 13.88
C GLN A 202 -28.19 -2.03 15.12
N GLU A 203 -27.19 -1.97 16.00
CA GLU A 203 -27.22 -1.09 17.17
C GLU A 203 -27.19 0.41 16.79
N GLN A 204 -26.59 0.74 15.65
CA GLN A 204 -26.60 2.10 15.07
C GLN A 204 -27.91 2.44 14.34
N GLY A 205 -28.84 1.48 14.21
CA GLY A 205 -30.18 1.69 13.67
C GLY A 205 -30.25 1.72 12.15
N ASP A 206 -29.23 1.22 11.44
CA ASP A 206 -29.23 1.21 9.98
C ASP A 206 -28.56 -0.05 9.41
N THR A 207 -29.39 -1.03 9.06
CA THR A 207 -29.01 -2.27 8.35
C THR A 207 -29.67 -2.39 6.98
N ASP A 208 -30.52 -1.41 6.62
CA ASP A 208 -31.30 -1.43 5.40
C ASP A 208 -30.49 -0.83 4.24
N PHE A 209 -29.49 -1.57 3.79
CA PHE A 209 -28.71 -1.27 2.60
C PHE A 209 -29.16 -2.15 1.43
N ASP A 210 -29.16 -1.60 0.21
CA ASP A 210 -29.32 -2.41 -1.00
C ASP A 210 -28.05 -3.22 -1.27
N TYR A 211 -26.88 -2.58 -1.09
CA TYR A 211 -25.56 -3.17 -1.38
C TYR A 211 -24.52 -2.87 -0.29
N ILE A 212 -23.69 -3.85 0.04
CA ILE A 212 -22.49 -3.67 0.88
C ILE A 212 -21.25 -4.06 0.08
N PHE A 213 -20.36 -3.10 -0.14
CA PHE A 213 -19.10 -3.29 -0.85
C PHE A 213 -18.00 -3.62 0.14
N VAL A 214 -17.43 -4.83 0.00
CA VAL A 214 -16.40 -5.35 0.90
C VAL A 214 -15.12 -5.62 0.10
N PRO A 215 -14.03 -4.91 0.38
CA PRO A 215 -12.71 -5.24 -0.15
C PRO A 215 -12.28 -6.65 0.28
N ILE A 216 -11.76 -7.45 -0.66
CA ILE A 216 -11.42 -8.85 -0.39
C ILE A 216 -9.92 -9.13 -0.59
N GLY A 217 -9.26 -9.52 0.51
CA GLY A 217 -8.00 -10.27 0.49
C GLY A 217 -8.28 -11.76 0.66
N ALA A 218 -8.14 -12.26 1.89
CA ALA A 218 -8.36 -13.69 2.22
C ALA A 218 -9.85 -14.14 2.23
N GLY A 219 -10.81 -13.20 2.25
CA GLY A 219 -12.25 -13.48 2.31
C GLY A 219 -12.88 -13.44 3.71
N THR A 220 -12.06 -13.47 4.77
CA THR A 220 -12.54 -13.61 6.16
C THR A 220 -13.46 -12.48 6.62
N ASN A 221 -13.14 -11.21 6.27
CA ASN A 221 -13.99 -10.08 6.65
C ASN A 221 -15.36 -10.14 5.96
N PHE A 222 -15.38 -10.48 4.67
CA PHE A 222 -16.62 -10.67 3.93
C PHE A 222 -17.46 -11.78 4.57
N ALA A 223 -16.85 -12.94 4.82
CA ALA A 223 -17.51 -14.08 5.45
C ALA A 223 -18.07 -13.73 6.83
N ALA A 224 -17.32 -12.97 7.63
CA ALA A 224 -17.73 -12.53 8.96
C ALA A 224 -18.91 -11.56 8.92
N ILE A 225 -18.84 -10.52 8.07
CA ILE A 225 -19.94 -9.56 7.90
C ILE A 225 -21.20 -10.31 7.44
N TYR A 226 -21.06 -11.17 6.42
CA TYR A 226 -22.14 -12.01 5.91
C TYR A 226 -22.77 -12.88 7.01
N LYS A 227 -21.94 -13.56 7.79
CA LYS A 227 -22.38 -14.39 8.91
C LYS A 227 -23.17 -13.59 9.95
N GLY A 228 -22.70 -12.40 10.31
CA GLY A 228 -23.43 -11.54 11.25
C GLY A 228 -24.85 -11.21 10.75
N TYR A 229 -25.01 -10.88 9.47
CA TYR A 229 -26.34 -10.69 8.88
C TYR A 229 -27.18 -11.97 8.86
N LYS A 230 -26.58 -13.12 8.56
CA LYS A 230 -27.27 -14.42 8.55
C LYS A 230 -27.80 -14.79 9.95
N GLU A 231 -26.98 -14.61 10.98
CA GLU A 231 -27.37 -14.85 12.38
C GLU A 231 -28.47 -13.88 12.83
N MET A 232 -28.32 -12.58 12.55
CA MET A 232 -29.34 -11.57 12.90
C MET A 232 -30.67 -11.83 12.19
N LYS A 233 -30.65 -12.31 10.94
CA LYS A 233 -31.88 -12.70 10.23
C LYS A 233 -32.49 -13.95 10.85
N ALA A 234 -31.69 -14.95 11.20
CA ALA A 234 -32.17 -16.17 11.84
C ALA A 234 -32.79 -15.92 13.23
N SER A 235 -32.30 -14.92 13.97
CA SER A 235 -32.86 -14.50 15.26
C SER A 235 -34.03 -13.51 15.16
N GLY A 236 -34.40 -13.11 13.94
CA GLY A 236 -35.49 -12.16 13.67
C GLY A 236 -35.16 -10.70 14.02
N MET A 237 -33.88 -10.34 14.16
CA MET A 237 -33.46 -8.94 14.39
C MET A 237 -33.58 -8.08 13.13
N ILE A 238 -33.49 -8.69 11.95
CA ILE A 238 -33.62 -8.05 10.65
C ILE A 238 -34.46 -8.90 9.71
N ASP A 239 -35.14 -8.26 8.76
CA ASP A 239 -36.02 -8.94 7.80
C ASP A 239 -35.25 -9.41 6.54
N LYS A 240 -34.21 -8.66 6.14
CA LYS A 240 -33.48 -8.89 4.89
C LYS A 240 -31.97 -8.76 5.07
N ILE A 241 -31.23 -9.53 4.28
CA ILE A 241 -29.78 -9.41 4.15
C ILE A 241 -29.51 -8.56 2.89
N PRO A 242 -28.71 -7.49 2.98
CA PRO A 242 -28.27 -6.71 1.82
C PRO A 242 -27.54 -7.58 0.78
N ARG A 243 -27.50 -7.13 -0.48
CA ARG A 243 -26.69 -7.82 -1.49
C ARG A 243 -25.22 -7.50 -1.26
N PHE A 244 -24.38 -8.52 -1.20
CA PHE A 244 -22.95 -8.30 -0.98
C PHE A 244 -22.23 -8.04 -2.31
N VAL A 245 -21.27 -7.12 -2.31
CA VAL A 245 -20.43 -6.81 -3.45
C VAL A 245 -18.97 -7.09 -3.09
N ALA A 246 -18.43 -8.18 -3.63
CA ALA A 246 -17.03 -8.58 -3.49
C ALA A 246 -16.16 -7.74 -4.43
N VAL A 247 -15.18 -7.01 -3.88
CA VAL A 247 -14.33 -6.13 -4.70
C VAL A 247 -12.84 -6.40 -4.50
N GLN A 248 -12.08 -6.48 -5.58
CA GLN A 248 -10.63 -6.71 -5.56
C GLN A 248 -9.88 -5.81 -6.54
N PRO A 249 -8.57 -5.56 -6.33
CA PRO A 249 -7.72 -5.01 -7.38
C PRO A 249 -7.65 -6.00 -8.54
N GLU A 250 -7.64 -5.53 -9.78
CA GLU A 250 -7.57 -6.38 -10.97
C GLU A 250 -6.33 -7.30 -10.95
N GLN A 251 -5.19 -6.76 -10.52
CA GLN A 251 -3.92 -7.48 -10.41
C GLN A 251 -3.84 -8.45 -9.22
N SER A 252 -4.86 -8.46 -8.33
CA SER A 252 -4.97 -9.35 -7.16
C SER A 252 -6.42 -9.82 -6.97
N SER A 253 -6.98 -10.44 -8.02
CA SER A 253 -8.40 -10.77 -8.15
C SER A 253 -8.80 -12.28 -8.10
N PRO A 254 -8.09 -13.18 -7.38
CA PRO A 254 -8.42 -14.61 -7.42
C PRO A 254 -9.83 -14.95 -6.91
N VAL A 255 -10.40 -14.17 -6.00
CA VAL A 255 -11.76 -14.39 -5.49
C VAL A 255 -12.80 -13.99 -6.52
N VAL A 256 -12.63 -12.85 -7.19
CA VAL A 256 -13.54 -12.42 -8.25
C VAL A 256 -13.53 -13.43 -9.41
N GLU A 257 -12.34 -13.83 -9.87
CA GLU A 257 -12.23 -14.90 -10.88
C GLU A 257 -12.86 -16.21 -10.43
N GLY A 258 -12.63 -16.59 -9.18
CA GLY A 258 -13.19 -17.82 -8.62
C GLY A 258 -14.71 -17.79 -8.52
N ILE A 259 -15.32 -16.64 -8.20
CA ILE A 259 -16.78 -16.48 -8.17
C ILE A 259 -17.38 -16.76 -9.55
N PHE A 260 -16.78 -16.22 -10.62
CA PHE A 260 -17.26 -16.47 -11.99
C PHE A 260 -17.06 -17.93 -12.43
N LYS A 261 -15.96 -18.57 -11.99
CA LYS A 261 -15.65 -19.98 -12.30
C LYS A 261 -16.36 -20.96 -11.36
N LYS A 262 -16.95 -20.48 -10.27
CA LYS A 262 -17.48 -21.28 -9.14
C LYS A 262 -16.45 -22.24 -8.54
N ASP A 263 -15.18 -21.86 -8.55
CA ASP A 263 -14.08 -22.68 -8.03
C ASP A 263 -12.95 -21.80 -7.49
N LYS A 264 -12.19 -22.32 -6.53
CA LYS A 264 -11.11 -21.57 -5.88
C LYS A 264 -9.95 -21.38 -6.85
N ILE A 265 -9.55 -20.13 -7.06
CA ILE A 265 -8.36 -19.77 -7.84
C ILE A 265 -7.22 -19.40 -6.88
N VAL A 266 -6.03 -19.92 -7.18
CA VAL A 266 -4.78 -19.57 -6.49
C VAL A 266 -3.84 -18.93 -7.49
N LYS A 267 -3.31 -17.76 -7.14
CA LYS A 267 -2.29 -17.05 -7.91
C LYS A 267 -0.98 -17.07 -7.13
N GLU A 268 0.09 -17.57 -7.73
CA GLU A 268 1.41 -17.62 -7.10
C GLU A 268 1.97 -16.22 -6.80
N GLN A 269 1.66 -15.27 -7.67
CA GLN A 269 2.07 -13.88 -7.52
C GLN A 269 0.89 -12.94 -7.74
N VAL A 270 0.78 -11.97 -6.84
CA VAL A 270 -0.13 -10.83 -6.94
C VAL A 270 0.67 -9.57 -6.68
N ASN A 271 0.40 -8.52 -7.43
CA ASN A 271 1.11 -7.25 -7.33
C ASN A 271 0.09 -6.13 -7.36
N THR A 272 -0.08 -5.40 -6.26
CA THR A 272 -1.03 -4.29 -6.17
C THR A 272 -0.56 -3.34 -5.07
N MET A 273 -0.84 -2.05 -5.21
CA MET A 273 -0.57 -1.09 -4.14
C MET A 273 -1.47 -1.31 -2.91
N ALA A 274 -2.61 -1.99 -3.09
CA ALA A 274 -3.51 -2.36 -2.01
C ALA A 274 -3.02 -3.61 -1.28
N ASP A 275 -1.87 -3.48 -0.61
CA ASP A 275 -1.17 -4.57 0.07
C ASP A 275 -2.02 -5.35 1.09
N ALA A 276 -2.96 -4.68 1.77
CA ALA A 276 -3.90 -5.30 2.71
C ALA A 276 -4.81 -6.36 2.06
N VAL A 277 -4.98 -6.34 0.74
CA VAL A 277 -5.78 -7.30 -0.04
C VAL A 277 -4.97 -8.05 -1.10
N ALA A 278 -3.64 -7.92 -1.08
CA ALA A 278 -2.71 -8.63 -1.97
C ALA A 278 -2.57 -10.11 -1.56
N VAL A 279 -3.62 -10.90 -1.76
CA VAL A 279 -3.69 -12.30 -1.37
C VAL A 279 -3.89 -13.18 -2.61
N GLY A 280 -2.90 -14.03 -2.91
CA GLY A 280 -2.94 -14.96 -4.04
C GLY A 280 -3.73 -16.24 -3.76
N ASP A 281 -3.72 -16.71 -2.51
CA ASP A 281 -4.47 -17.89 -2.05
C ASP A 281 -5.56 -17.48 -1.04
N PRO A 282 -6.80 -17.19 -1.49
CA PRO A 282 -7.86 -16.73 -0.61
C PRO A 282 -8.39 -17.89 0.25
N LEU A 283 -8.07 -17.85 1.54
CA LEU A 283 -8.42 -18.89 2.52
C LEU A 283 -9.93 -19.16 2.56
N ASP A 284 -10.75 -18.13 2.74
CA ASP A 284 -12.21 -18.23 2.92
C ASP A 284 -13.01 -18.10 1.60
N PHE A 285 -12.41 -18.44 0.46
CA PHE A 285 -13.06 -18.32 -0.86
C PHE A 285 -14.48 -18.94 -0.89
N TYR A 286 -14.64 -20.17 -0.40
CA TYR A 286 -15.94 -20.85 -0.44
C TYR A 286 -16.99 -20.20 0.48
N LYS A 287 -16.57 -19.53 1.56
CA LYS A 287 -17.49 -18.73 2.38
C LYS A 287 -17.93 -17.47 1.65
N VAL A 288 -17.01 -16.82 0.92
CA VAL A 288 -17.35 -15.69 0.05
C VAL A 288 -18.31 -16.11 -1.05
N LEU A 289 -18.01 -17.21 -1.76
CA LEU A 289 -18.88 -17.75 -2.83
C LEU A 289 -20.29 -18.03 -2.30
N ARG A 290 -20.40 -18.69 -1.14
CA ARG A 290 -21.70 -18.93 -0.48
C ARG A 290 -22.44 -17.63 -0.19
N GLY A 291 -21.77 -16.62 0.36
CA GLY A 291 -22.41 -15.33 0.66
C GLY A 291 -22.84 -14.58 -0.60
N ILE A 292 -22.09 -14.67 -1.70
CA ILE A 292 -22.50 -14.12 -3.00
C ILE A 292 -23.73 -14.84 -3.54
N GLU A 293 -23.77 -16.17 -3.51
CA GLU A 293 -24.91 -16.95 -4.01
C GLU A 293 -26.17 -16.76 -3.16
N GLU A 294 -26.06 -16.78 -1.83
CA GLU A 294 -27.19 -16.64 -0.90
C GLU A 294 -27.77 -15.21 -0.86
N THR A 295 -27.00 -14.19 -1.29
CA THR A 295 -27.45 -12.78 -1.29
C THR A 295 -27.75 -12.23 -2.68
N ASP A 296 -27.66 -13.02 -3.75
CA ASP A 296 -27.69 -12.53 -5.15
C ASP A 296 -26.70 -11.35 -5.34
N GLY A 297 -25.50 -11.58 -4.81
CA GLY A 297 -24.40 -10.63 -4.72
C GLY A 297 -23.65 -10.44 -6.04
N LEU A 298 -22.71 -9.50 -6.05
CA LEU A 298 -21.94 -9.10 -7.21
C LEU A 298 -20.44 -9.18 -6.93
N ALA A 299 -19.63 -9.27 -7.98
CA ALA A 299 -18.18 -9.26 -7.87
C ALA A 299 -17.56 -8.36 -8.95
N PHE A 300 -16.64 -7.46 -8.56
CA PHE A 300 -16.00 -6.50 -9.46
C PHE A 300 -14.52 -6.32 -9.17
N THR A 301 -13.78 -5.88 -10.18
CA THR A 301 -12.38 -5.49 -10.07
C THR A 301 -12.19 -4.00 -10.39
N ALA A 302 -11.12 -3.42 -9.86
CA ALA A 302 -10.65 -2.09 -10.24
C ALA A 302 -9.14 -2.08 -10.50
N THR A 303 -8.71 -1.27 -11.44
CA THR A 303 -7.31 -1.06 -11.84
C THR A 303 -6.57 -0.20 -10.81
N GLU A 304 -5.24 -0.26 -10.80
CA GLU A 304 -4.39 0.55 -9.91
C GLU A 304 -4.64 2.06 -10.06
N ASN A 305 -4.91 2.54 -11.28
CA ASN A 305 -5.22 3.95 -11.54
C ASN A 305 -6.58 4.35 -10.93
N GLU A 306 -7.60 3.52 -11.10
CA GLU A 306 -8.92 3.76 -10.52
C GLU A 306 -8.88 3.75 -8.99
N LEU A 307 -8.00 2.92 -8.39
CA LEU A 307 -7.73 2.94 -6.95
C LEU A 307 -7.14 4.28 -6.51
N LEU A 308 -6.11 4.79 -7.21
CA LEU A 308 -5.49 6.08 -6.88
C LEU A 308 -6.48 7.24 -7.00
N GLU A 309 -7.25 7.28 -8.09
CA GLU A 309 -8.27 8.29 -8.32
C GLU A 309 -9.34 8.26 -7.23
N SER A 310 -9.87 7.08 -6.92
CA SER A 310 -10.93 6.91 -5.91
C SER A 310 -10.43 7.17 -4.49
N MET A 311 -9.16 6.85 -4.20
CA MET A 311 -8.52 7.20 -2.92
C MET A 311 -8.47 8.71 -2.73
N LYS A 312 -8.04 9.47 -3.75
CA LYS A 312 -8.06 10.93 -3.69
C LYS A 312 -9.48 11.48 -3.62
N GLU A 313 -10.39 10.94 -4.41
CA GLU A 313 -11.77 11.42 -4.43
C GLU A 313 -12.43 11.26 -3.05
N MET A 314 -12.30 10.09 -2.42
CA MET A 314 -12.76 9.87 -1.03
C MET A 314 -12.12 10.85 -0.05
N THR A 315 -10.81 11.12 -0.19
CA THR A 315 -10.08 12.02 0.70
C THR A 315 -10.49 13.49 0.52
N VAL A 316 -10.59 13.96 -0.73
CA VAL A 316 -10.85 15.37 -1.05
C VAL A 316 -12.33 15.72 -0.86
N GLU A 317 -13.23 14.83 -1.28
CA GLU A 317 -14.67 15.09 -1.22
C GLU A 317 -15.22 14.86 0.19
N GLU A 318 -14.79 13.81 0.87
CA GLU A 318 -15.40 13.40 2.15
C GLU A 318 -14.47 13.55 3.35
N GLY A 319 -13.17 13.84 3.12
CA GLY A 319 -12.20 14.04 4.21
C GLY A 319 -11.66 12.75 4.82
N TYR A 320 -11.89 11.59 4.21
CA TYR A 320 -11.46 10.30 4.75
C TYR A 320 -10.17 9.82 4.07
N PHE A 321 -9.06 9.91 4.80
CA PHE A 321 -7.77 9.39 4.34
C PHE A 321 -7.56 7.93 4.76
N THR A 322 -7.64 7.01 3.80
CA THR A 322 -7.66 5.56 4.02
C THR A 322 -6.53 4.83 3.31
N GLU A 323 -6.28 3.56 3.69
CA GLU A 323 -5.38 2.68 2.94
C GLU A 323 -5.95 2.38 1.53
N PRO A 324 -5.12 1.97 0.53
CA PRO A 324 -5.60 1.82 -0.85
C PRO A 324 -6.71 0.77 -1.02
N ALA A 325 -6.78 -0.26 -0.16
CA ALA A 325 -7.84 -1.26 -0.19
C ALA A 325 -9.25 -0.63 0.01
N CYS A 326 -9.33 0.49 0.72
CA CYS A 326 -10.57 1.23 0.95
C CYS A 326 -11.06 2.02 -0.28
N ALA A 327 -10.22 2.17 -1.31
CA ALA A 327 -10.59 2.86 -2.55
C ALA A 327 -11.35 1.96 -3.53
N ILE A 328 -11.18 0.63 -3.42
CA ILE A 328 -11.76 -0.37 -4.32
C ILE A 328 -13.31 -0.30 -4.34
N PRO A 329 -14.03 -0.15 -3.21
CA PRO A 329 -15.48 0.02 -3.19
C PRO A 329 -15.95 1.19 -4.07
N LEU A 330 -15.34 2.37 -3.91
CA LEU A 330 -15.71 3.55 -4.70
C LEU A 330 -15.33 3.37 -6.18
N ALA A 331 -14.15 2.84 -6.48
CA ALA A 331 -13.70 2.59 -7.84
C ALA A 331 -14.67 1.66 -8.60
N THR A 332 -14.98 0.51 -8.01
CA THR A 332 -15.90 -0.48 -8.60
C THR A 332 -17.35 0.02 -8.68
N PHE A 333 -17.79 0.81 -7.70
CA PHE A 333 -19.08 1.49 -7.76
C PHE A 333 -19.15 2.43 -8.97
N LYS A 334 -18.13 3.28 -9.16
CA LYS A 334 -18.06 4.25 -10.28
C LYS A 334 -18.08 3.54 -11.64
N ASN A 335 -17.32 2.46 -11.77
CA ASN A 335 -17.26 1.67 -13.00
C ASN A 335 -18.59 1.00 -13.38
N ASN A 336 -19.53 0.92 -12.43
CA ASN A 336 -20.82 0.24 -12.58
C ASN A 336 -21.98 1.14 -12.13
N LEU A 337 -21.85 2.46 -12.31
CA LEU A 337 -22.79 3.46 -11.77
C LEU A 337 -24.26 3.20 -12.17
N ASP A 338 -24.51 2.77 -13.41
CA ASP A 338 -25.86 2.47 -13.90
C ASP A 338 -26.60 1.43 -13.05
N LYS A 339 -25.87 0.52 -12.39
CA LYS A 339 -26.43 -0.49 -11.49
C LYS A 339 -26.80 0.06 -10.11
N PHE A 340 -26.11 1.09 -9.66
CA PHE A 340 -26.15 1.55 -8.26
C PHE A 340 -26.77 2.93 -8.09
N LYS A 341 -27.03 3.65 -9.18
CA LYS A 341 -27.78 4.91 -9.15
C LYS A 341 -29.14 4.71 -8.48
N GLY A 342 -29.49 5.60 -7.55
CA GLY A 342 -30.70 5.53 -6.74
C GLY A 342 -30.73 4.40 -5.70
N LYS A 343 -29.61 3.72 -5.46
CA LYS A 343 -29.49 2.67 -4.43
C LYS A 343 -28.82 3.18 -3.17
N LYS A 344 -29.09 2.52 -2.05
CA LYS A 344 -28.40 2.74 -0.78
C LYS A 344 -27.24 1.76 -0.62
N CYS A 345 -26.02 2.29 -0.68
CA CYS A 345 -24.79 1.50 -0.72
C CYS A 345 -23.90 1.80 0.49
N LEU A 346 -23.34 0.76 1.08
CA LEU A 346 -22.36 0.85 2.16
C LEU A 346 -20.97 0.45 1.67
N PHE A 347 -19.98 1.32 1.89
CA PHE A 347 -18.57 1.04 1.66
C PHE A 347 -17.87 0.68 2.98
N VAL A 348 -17.18 -0.46 3.00
CA VAL A 348 -16.38 -0.89 4.15
C VAL A 348 -14.98 -0.31 4.02
N LEU A 349 -14.65 0.70 4.83
CA LEU A 349 -13.32 1.34 4.83
C LEU A 349 -12.45 0.72 5.92
N THR A 350 -11.67 -0.28 5.54
CA THR A 350 -10.96 -1.25 6.40
C THR A 350 -9.81 -0.70 7.23
N GLY A 351 -9.10 0.35 6.80
CA GLY A 351 -7.87 0.79 7.46
C GLY A 351 -7.44 2.22 7.13
N THR A 352 -6.64 2.79 8.03
CA THR A 352 -6.21 4.21 7.96
C THR A 352 -5.13 4.42 6.89
N GLY A 353 -5.20 5.55 6.19
CA GLY A 353 -4.19 5.95 5.21
C GLY A 353 -2.83 6.27 5.85
N LEU A 354 -2.79 6.52 7.16
CA LEU A 354 -1.55 6.81 7.89
C LEU A 354 -0.54 5.65 7.82
N LYS A 355 -1.02 4.41 7.65
CA LYS A 355 -0.16 3.22 7.48
C LYS A 355 0.43 3.10 6.07
N SER A 356 -0.15 3.79 5.10
CA SER A 356 0.19 3.70 3.68
C SER A 356 0.61 5.06 3.10
N SER A 357 1.06 6.00 3.94
CA SER A 357 1.50 7.33 3.52
C SER A 357 2.65 7.31 2.52
N HIS A 358 3.50 6.28 2.54
CA HIS A 358 4.56 6.07 1.56
C HIS A 358 4.02 5.84 0.13
N ILE A 359 2.84 5.24 -0.02
CA ILE A 359 2.17 5.07 -1.33
C ILE A 359 1.77 6.44 -1.84
N VAL A 360 1.11 7.25 -1.01
CA VAL A 360 0.77 8.64 -1.33
C VAL A 360 2.00 9.44 -1.73
N ALA A 361 3.09 9.36 -0.95
CA ALA A 361 4.33 10.07 -1.25
C ALA A 361 4.92 9.67 -2.61
N LYS A 362 4.84 8.38 -2.98
CA LYS A 362 5.31 7.87 -4.28
C LYS A 362 4.54 8.46 -5.47
N TYR A 363 3.23 8.67 -5.33
CA TYR A 363 2.36 9.19 -6.38
C TYR A 363 2.09 10.70 -6.29
N SER A 364 2.79 11.41 -5.40
CA SER A 364 2.71 12.87 -5.27
C SER A 364 3.84 13.53 -6.05
N LEU A 365 3.57 14.67 -6.69
CA LEU A 365 4.64 15.51 -7.23
C LEU A 365 5.45 16.11 -6.07
N SER A 366 6.78 16.17 -6.24
CA SER A 366 7.64 16.88 -5.29
C SER A 366 7.24 18.36 -5.25
N SER A 367 7.17 18.91 -4.04
CA SER A 367 6.97 20.34 -3.88
C SER A 367 8.28 21.07 -4.19
N PRO A 368 8.25 22.14 -5.00
CA PRO A 368 9.45 22.92 -5.30
C PRO A 368 9.96 23.63 -4.04
N VAL A 369 11.28 23.75 -3.93
CA VAL A 369 11.93 24.53 -2.87
C VAL A 369 12.06 25.96 -3.37
N LEU A 370 11.25 26.86 -2.83
CA LEU A 370 11.30 28.27 -3.17
C LEU A 370 12.31 29.01 -2.27
N PRO A 371 13.03 30.01 -2.79
CA PRO A 371 13.82 30.90 -1.94
C PRO A 371 12.91 31.63 -0.94
N ALA A 372 13.47 32.03 0.21
CA ALA A 372 12.77 32.81 1.24
C ALA A 372 12.50 34.26 0.80
N ASN A 373 11.71 34.43 -0.28
CA ASN A 373 11.42 35.68 -0.95
C ASN A 373 9.94 35.73 -1.33
N LEU A 374 9.25 36.78 -0.88
CA LEU A 374 7.80 36.93 -1.07
C LEU A 374 7.40 37.05 -2.54
N GLU A 375 8.15 37.78 -3.36
CA GLU A 375 7.84 37.96 -4.78
C GLU A 375 7.94 36.62 -5.52
N ARG A 376 8.95 35.80 -5.19
CA ARG A 376 9.09 34.45 -5.76
C ARG A 376 7.95 33.51 -5.33
N ILE A 377 7.49 33.63 -4.08
CA ILE A 377 6.31 32.88 -3.61
C ILE A 377 5.04 33.33 -4.35
N GLN A 378 4.85 34.63 -4.58
CA GLN A 378 3.70 35.16 -5.31
C GLN A 378 3.70 34.70 -6.78
N GLN A 379 4.84 34.81 -7.46
CA GLN A 379 5.01 34.31 -8.83
C GLN A 379 4.69 32.81 -8.93
N TYR A 380 5.14 32.01 -7.95
CA TYR A 380 4.82 30.58 -7.90
C TYR A 380 3.32 30.31 -7.74
N ILE A 381 2.63 31.06 -6.88
CA ILE A 381 1.18 30.91 -6.69
C ILE A 381 0.42 31.27 -7.97
N GLU A 382 0.87 32.31 -8.68
CA GLU A 382 0.25 32.80 -9.91
C GLU A 382 0.60 31.96 -11.16
N SER A 383 1.59 31.08 -11.09
CA SER A 383 2.10 30.32 -12.25
C SER A 383 1.17 29.21 -12.76
N GLY A 384 0.09 28.91 -12.03
CA GLY A 384 -0.80 27.77 -12.30
C GLY A 384 -0.24 26.42 -11.84
N TYR A 385 0.98 26.38 -11.29
CA TYR A 385 1.61 25.13 -10.82
C TYR A 385 0.87 24.48 -9.64
N ILE A 386 0.22 25.28 -8.79
CA ILE A 386 -0.57 24.75 -7.65
C ILE A 386 -1.77 23.94 -8.14
N ASP A 387 -2.51 24.46 -9.11
CA ASP A 387 -3.67 23.75 -9.67
C ASP A 387 -3.22 22.53 -10.48
N MET A 388 -2.07 22.62 -11.13
CA MET A 388 -1.41 21.47 -11.74
C MET A 388 -1.11 20.37 -10.71
N GLN A 389 -0.42 20.68 -9.62
CA GLN A 389 -0.09 19.71 -8.56
C GLN A 389 -1.35 19.05 -7.97
N LYS A 390 -2.42 19.83 -7.79
CA LYS A 390 -3.71 19.28 -7.35
C LYS A 390 -4.27 18.29 -8.37
N ASN A 391 -4.16 18.59 -9.65
CA ASN A 391 -4.75 17.77 -10.72
C ASN A 391 -3.91 16.56 -11.12
N SER A 392 -2.60 16.55 -10.85
CA SER A 392 -1.67 15.48 -11.25
C SER A 392 -1.70 14.21 -10.39
N TRP A 393 -2.55 14.16 -9.35
CA TRP A 393 -2.62 12.99 -8.47
C TRP A 393 -3.10 11.74 -9.19
N GLY A 394 -2.46 10.61 -8.91
CA GLY A 394 -2.92 9.28 -9.34
C GLY A 394 -2.63 8.97 -10.80
N GLN A 395 -2.14 9.95 -11.54
CA GLN A 395 -1.53 9.76 -12.84
C GLN A 395 -0.07 9.39 -12.59
N SER A 396 0.53 8.64 -13.53
CA SER A 396 1.96 8.77 -13.81
C SER A 396 2.30 10.28 -13.93
N ARG A 397 3.56 10.72 -13.87
CA ARG A 397 3.97 12.14 -13.87
C ARG A 397 3.57 12.96 -15.15
N ASP A 398 2.52 12.54 -15.85
CA ASP A 398 2.13 12.75 -17.24
C ASP A 398 0.92 13.67 -17.46
N ALA A 399 0.28 14.26 -16.44
CA ALA A 399 -0.74 15.28 -16.73
C ALA A 399 -0.69 16.51 -15.83
N GLY A 400 -0.53 17.66 -16.49
CA GLY A 400 -0.66 18.97 -15.85
C GLY A 400 0.18 20.10 -16.47
N PHE A 401 1.21 19.82 -17.26
CA PHE A 401 2.17 20.87 -17.68
C PHE A 401 1.77 21.75 -18.87
N GLU A 402 0.55 21.64 -19.41
CA GLU A 402 0.12 22.45 -20.56
C GLU A 402 -0.10 23.93 -20.21
N ASN A 403 -0.41 24.25 -18.95
CA ASN A 403 -0.78 25.61 -18.51
C ASN A 403 0.18 26.27 -17.51
N VAL A 404 1.36 25.69 -17.25
CA VAL A 404 2.33 26.26 -16.30
C VAL A 404 3.28 27.21 -17.03
N SER A 405 3.29 28.49 -16.66
CA SER A 405 4.28 29.45 -17.16
C SER A 405 5.61 29.31 -16.44
N MET A 406 6.71 29.15 -17.19
CA MET A 406 8.08 29.18 -16.67
C MET A 406 8.63 30.61 -16.69
N ASP A 407 9.48 30.95 -15.72
CA ASP A 407 10.26 32.19 -15.80
C ASP A 407 11.38 32.08 -16.85
N GLU A 408 12.07 33.20 -17.14
CA GLU A 408 13.09 33.24 -18.20
C GLU A 408 14.25 32.27 -17.95
N GLY A 409 14.62 32.02 -16.69
CA GLY A 409 15.71 31.12 -16.33
C GLY A 409 15.34 29.66 -16.60
N HIS A 410 14.17 29.24 -16.12
CA HIS A 410 13.65 27.89 -16.33
C HIS A 410 13.32 27.61 -17.80
N THR A 411 12.88 28.63 -18.55
CA THR A 411 12.64 28.52 -20.00
C THR A 411 13.93 28.17 -20.74
N LYS A 412 15.04 28.87 -20.43
CA LYS A 412 16.35 28.56 -21.02
C LYS A 412 16.81 27.15 -20.68
N LEU A 413 16.69 26.75 -19.42
CA LEU A 413 17.09 25.42 -18.95
C LEU A 413 16.28 24.31 -19.64
N TYR A 414 14.97 24.53 -19.80
CA TYR A 414 14.10 23.62 -20.55
C TYR A 414 14.52 23.51 -22.01
N ASP A 415 14.78 24.64 -22.67
CA ASP A 415 15.20 24.66 -24.08
C ASP A 415 16.54 23.94 -24.27
N GLU A 416 17.48 24.04 -23.32
CA GLU A 416 18.75 23.30 -23.33
C GLU A 416 18.54 21.78 -23.22
N TYR A 417 17.70 21.33 -22.29
CA TYR A 417 17.34 19.92 -22.16
C TYR A 417 16.71 19.38 -23.46
N VAL A 418 15.73 20.09 -24.01
CA VAL A 418 15.06 19.69 -25.27
C VAL A 418 16.04 19.68 -26.43
N HIS A 419 16.91 20.68 -26.52
CA HIS A 419 17.93 20.75 -27.57
C HIS A 419 18.89 19.55 -27.51
N ASN A 420 19.37 19.19 -26.32
CA ASN A 420 20.28 18.07 -26.11
C ASN A 420 19.61 16.73 -26.45
N ILE A 421 18.35 16.54 -26.05
CA ILE A 421 17.58 15.33 -26.36
C ILE A 421 17.33 15.22 -27.87
N ASN A 422 16.92 16.31 -28.53
CA ASN A 422 16.66 16.33 -29.97
C ASN A 422 17.93 16.07 -30.80
N ARG A 423 19.10 16.57 -30.36
CA ARG A 423 20.39 16.28 -31.03
C ARG A 423 20.74 14.80 -31.07
N LYS A 424 20.16 13.99 -30.18
CA LYS A 424 20.35 12.53 -30.13
C LYS A 424 19.34 11.76 -30.98
N GLY A 425 18.52 12.46 -31.76
CA GLY A 425 17.56 11.86 -32.69
C GLY A 425 16.23 11.46 -32.05
N LYS A 426 16.02 11.76 -30.76
CA LYS A 426 14.75 11.51 -30.07
C LYS A 426 13.83 12.71 -30.23
N THR A 427 12.60 12.46 -30.66
CA THR A 427 11.51 13.43 -30.55
C THR A 427 10.73 13.13 -29.28
N LEU A 428 10.61 14.11 -28.39
CA LEU A 428 9.89 13.93 -27.13
C LEU A 428 8.40 13.75 -27.35
N LYS A 429 7.83 12.70 -26.75
CA LYS A 429 6.37 12.51 -26.66
C LYS A 429 5.76 13.50 -25.66
N GLU A 430 4.44 13.72 -25.72
CA GLU A 430 3.76 14.63 -24.79
C GLU A 430 4.01 14.28 -23.32
N GLU A 431 4.01 12.98 -22.97
CA GLU A 431 4.34 12.49 -21.62
C GLU A 431 5.77 12.88 -21.19
N GLU A 432 6.76 12.69 -22.07
CA GLU A 432 8.16 12.99 -21.79
C GLU A 432 8.43 14.50 -21.68
N ILE A 433 7.75 15.32 -22.49
CA ILE A 433 7.77 16.78 -22.39
C ILE A 433 7.30 17.23 -21.00
N LYS A 434 6.22 16.63 -20.50
CA LYS A 434 5.62 16.99 -19.21
C LYS A 434 6.56 16.65 -18.06
N VAL A 435 7.16 15.46 -18.06
CA VAL A 435 8.13 15.09 -17.02
C VAL A 435 9.39 15.96 -17.07
N LEU A 436 9.87 16.28 -18.27
CA LEU A 436 11.02 17.17 -18.44
C LEU A 436 10.73 18.57 -17.90
N ARG A 437 9.54 19.11 -18.15
CA ARG A 437 9.10 20.39 -17.54
C ARG A 437 9.05 20.31 -16.02
N SER A 438 8.53 19.22 -15.46
CA SER A 438 8.53 19.01 -14.00
C SER A 438 9.93 18.98 -13.40
N LEU A 439 10.84 18.32 -14.10
CA LEU A 439 12.23 18.17 -13.68
C LEU A 439 12.87 19.56 -13.64
N VAL A 440 12.79 20.30 -14.75
CA VAL A 440 13.32 21.66 -14.91
C VAL A 440 12.76 22.63 -13.88
N TYR A 441 11.44 22.64 -13.63
CA TYR A 441 10.81 23.57 -12.69
C TYR A 441 11.26 23.39 -11.23
N ASN A 442 11.74 22.20 -10.87
CA ASN A 442 12.28 21.93 -9.54
C ASN A 442 13.78 22.21 -9.46
N GLU A 443 14.41 22.63 -10.55
CA GLU A 443 15.82 22.99 -10.58
C GLU A 443 16.04 24.42 -10.16
N ASP A 444 17.20 24.66 -9.59
CA ASP A 444 17.68 26.01 -9.39
C ASP A 444 18.24 26.52 -10.72
N ALA A 445 17.49 27.37 -11.43
CA ALA A 445 17.88 27.89 -12.73
C ALA A 445 19.18 28.72 -12.70
N ASP A 446 19.62 29.17 -11.53
CA ASP A 446 20.88 29.92 -11.33
C ASP A 446 22.00 29.04 -10.74
N LEU A 447 21.86 27.71 -10.81
CA LEU A 447 22.86 26.77 -10.30
C LEU A 447 24.17 26.84 -11.09
N LYS A 448 25.27 27.15 -10.40
CA LYS A 448 26.60 27.11 -11.00
C LYS A 448 27.16 25.70 -10.95
N HIS A 449 27.53 25.18 -12.12
CA HIS A 449 28.16 23.88 -12.25
C HIS A 449 29.69 24.02 -12.17
N PRO A 450 30.35 23.55 -11.10
CA PRO A 450 31.81 23.64 -10.96
C PRO A 450 32.54 22.68 -11.91
N VAL A 451 31.82 21.72 -12.50
CA VAL A 451 32.35 20.66 -13.36
C VAL A 451 31.37 20.42 -14.50
N GLU A 452 31.90 20.22 -15.69
CA GLU A 452 31.18 19.83 -16.90
C GLU A 452 31.83 18.57 -17.48
N VAL A 453 31.03 17.55 -17.81
CA VAL A 453 31.52 16.37 -18.55
C VAL A 453 31.40 16.65 -20.03
N VAL A 454 32.53 16.77 -20.71
CA VAL A 454 32.60 17.13 -22.13
C VAL A 454 32.44 15.90 -23.03
N ASP A 455 33.05 14.79 -22.64
CA ASP A 455 33.01 13.53 -23.39
C ASP A 455 33.32 12.34 -22.48
N TYR A 456 32.91 11.14 -22.87
CA TYR A 456 33.29 9.90 -22.17
C TYR A 456 33.41 8.72 -23.13
N LYS A 457 34.30 7.78 -22.79
CA LYS A 457 34.50 6.54 -23.52
C LYS A 457 34.53 5.37 -22.57
N LEU A 458 33.69 4.37 -22.87
CA LEU A 458 33.67 3.10 -22.15
C LEU A 458 34.38 2.00 -22.94
N THR A 459 35.11 1.15 -22.22
CA THR A 459 35.70 -0.07 -22.76
C THR A 459 35.23 -1.25 -21.94
N MET A 460 34.32 -2.04 -22.52
CA MET A 460 33.80 -3.26 -21.92
C MET A 460 34.63 -4.47 -22.38
N ARG A 461 34.89 -5.41 -21.46
CA ARG A 461 35.59 -6.66 -21.75
C ARG A 461 34.68 -7.83 -21.39
N LYS A 462 34.85 -8.97 -22.07
CA LYS A 462 34.08 -10.19 -21.81
C LYS A 462 34.23 -10.70 -20.37
N HIS A 463 35.41 -10.47 -19.78
CA HIS A 463 35.74 -10.78 -18.39
C HIS A 463 36.57 -9.64 -17.80
N GLY A 464 36.29 -9.24 -16.55
CA GLY A 464 36.99 -8.16 -15.84
C GLY A 464 36.15 -6.89 -15.65
N LEU A 465 36.74 -5.89 -14.99
CA LEU A 465 36.10 -4.60 -14.73
C LEU A 465 35.91 -3.78 -16.02
N VAL A 466 34.88 -2.94 -16.04
CA VAL A 466 34.64 -1.97 -17.11
C VAL A 466 35.57 -0.79 -16.89
N SER A 467 36.23 -0.29 -17.94
CA SER A 467 37.05 0.92 -17.87
C SER A 467 36.33 2.11 -18.48
N ALA A 468 36.40 3.27 -17.82
CA ALA A 468 35.87 4.53 -18.31
C ALA A 468 36.99 5.57 -18.44
N ALA A 469 36.98 6.30 -19.56
CA ALA A 469 37.73 7.53 -19.74
C ALA A 469 36.72 8.68 -19.78
N VAL A 470 36.84 9.65 -18.89
CA VAL A 470 35.91 10.79 -18.82
C VAL A 470 36.69 12.08 -18.97
N LYS A 471 36.30 12.89 -19.94
CA LYS A 471 36.86 14.22 -20.18
C LYS A 471 36.03 15.25 -19.42
N LEU A 472 36.67 15.94 -18.48
CA LEU A 472 36.07 16.89 -17.56
C LEU A 472 36.61 18.28 -17.82
N LYS A 473 35.74 19.27 -17.76
CA LYS A 473 36.10 20.68 -17.67
C LYS A 473 35.73 21.16 -16.27
N ILE A 474 36.72 21.50 -15.48
CA ILE A 474 36.55 21.95 -14.09
C ILE A 474 36.76 23.46 -14.07
N GLU A 475 35.93 24.17 -13.31
CA GLU A 475 36.03 25.62 -13.15
C GLU A 475 37.47 26.02 -12.77
N ASP A 476 38.02 27.02 -13.46
CA ASP A 476 39.41 27.51 -13.31
C ASP A 476 40.54 26.51 -13.64
N ARG A 477 40.27 25.43 -14.38
CA ARG A 477 41.29 24.49 -14.90
C ARG A 477 41.13 24.20 -16.39
N ASP A 478 42.21 23.76 -17.01
CA ASP A 478 42.17 23.15 -18.36
C ASP A 478 41.40 21.82 -18.33
N GLU A 479 40.92 21.37 -19.50
CA GLU A 479 40.23 20.09 -19.62
C GLU A 479 41.13 18.92 -19.19
N VAL A 480 40.61 18.05 -18.32
CA VAL A 480 41.33 16.88 -17.78
C VAL A 480 40.67 15.60 -18.29
N ILE A 481 41.46 14.57 -18.57
CA ILE A 481 40.94 13.22 -18.87
C ILE A 481 41.22 12.33 -17.66
N SER A 482 40.15 11.90 -17.00
CA SER A 482 40.20 10.94 -15.91
C SER A 482 39.97 9.52 -16.43
N LEU A 483 40.64 8.53 -15.83
CA LEU A 483 40.60 7.13 -16.22
C LEU A 483 40.41 6.25 -14.97
N ASP A 484 39.33 5.49 -14.93
CA ASP A 484 39.08 4.55 -13.82
C ASP A 484 38.30 3.30 -14.25
N GLN A 485 38.10 2.37 -13.32
CA GLN A 485 37.43 1.09 -13.51
C GLN A 485 36.29 0.87 -12.51
N GLY A 486 35.27 0.12 -12.92
CA GLY A 486 34.13 -0.24 -12.08
C GLY A 486 33.58 -1.62 -12.40
N VAL A 487 32.77 -2.17 -11.48
CA VAL A 487 32.12 -3.49 -11.68
C VAL A 487 31.04 -3.43 -12.77
N GLY A 488 30.48 -2.25 -13.02
CA GLY A 488 29.60 -1.96 -14.16
C GLY A 488 29.93 -0.64 -14.86
N PRO A 489 29.26 -0.33 -15.99
CA PRO A 489 29.46 0.92 -16.74
C PRO A 489 29.18 2.18 -15.95
N ILE A 490 28.10 2.17 -15.14
CA ILE A 490 27.72 3.28 -14.27
C ILE A 490 28.82 3.54 -13.24
N ASP A 491 29.25 2.47 -12.53
CA ASP A 491 30.30 2.58 -11.53
C ASP A 491 31.62 3.08 -12.11
N ALA A 492 32.01 2.59 -13.29
CA ALA A 492 33.24 3.00 -13.94
C ALA A 492 33.23 4.50 -14.28
N ILE A 493 32.13 5.02 -14.81
CA ILE A 493 31.97 6.45 -15.12
C ILE A 493 31.97 7.28 -13.83
N LEU A 494 31.16 6.90 -12.84
CA LEU A 494 31.07 7.65 -11.59
C LEU A 494 32.41 7.69 -10.87
N THR A 495 33.14 6.58 -10.82
CA THR A 495 34.47 6.52 -10.18
C THR A 495 35.47 7.39 -10.94
N ALA A 496 35.46 7.37 -12.28
CA ALA A 496 36.31 8.26 -13.08
C ALA A 496 35.98 9.75 -12.88
N ILE A 497 34.70 10.13 -12.76
CA ILE A 497 34.33 11.51 -12.44
C ILE A 497 34.79 11.87 -11.01
N LYS A 498 34.58 10.96 -10.06
CA LYS A 498 34.96 11.13 -8.66
C LYS A 498 36.46 11.26 -8.44
N ALA A 499 37.29 10.59 -9.24
CA ALA A 499 38.74 10.69 -9.14
C ALA A 499 39.26 12.14 -9.23
N GLU A 500 38.58 13.01 -10.00
CA GLU A 500 38.90 14.43 -10.08
C GLU A 500 38.05 15.29 -9.14
N THR A 501 36.77 14.94 -8.96
CA THR A 501 35.81 15.76 -8.20
C THR A 501 35.88 15.59 -6.69
N ASP A 502 36.34 14.43 -6.18
CA ASP A 502 36.51 14.20 -4.74
C ASP A 502 37.62 15.08 -4.14
N GLY A 503 38.58 15.53 -4.96
CA GLY A 503 39.58 16.52 -4.56
C GLY A 503 39.00 17.92 -4.33
N PHE A 504 37.82 18.19 -4.88
CA PHE A 504 37.07 19.43 -4.72
C PHE A 504 35.98 19.31 -3.65
N LEU A 505 35.08 18.34 -3.81
CA LEU A 505 34.00 18.07 -2.88
C LEU A 505 33.70 16.56 -2.87
N PRO A 506 34.22 15.81 -1.87
CA PRO A 506 34.02 14.37 -1.80
C PRO A 506 32.56 14.05 -1.51
N LEU A 507 31.92 13.29 -2.41
CA LEU A 507 30.53 12.89 -2.29
C LEU A 507 30.38 11.37 -2.41
N GLU A 508 29.66 10.77 -1.47
CA GLU A 508 29.29 9.36 -1.53
C GLU A 508 27.96 9.19 -2.26
N VAL A 509 27.90 8.26 -3.23
CA VAL A 509 26.64 7.89 -3.89
C VAL A 509 25.96 6.81 -3.04
N ILE A 510 24.91 7.17 -2.32
CA ILE A 510 24.21 6.27 -1.39
C ILE A 510 23.11 5.48 -2.09
N ASN A 511 22.45 6.09 -3.07
CA ASN A 511 21.37 5.46 -3.83
C ASN A 511 21.33 5.98 -5.27
N HIS A 512 20.96 5.12 -6.20
CA HIS A 512 20.63 5.48 -7.57
C HIS A 512 19.33 4.78 -7.98
N GLU A 513 18.36 5.57 -8.41
CA GLU A 513 17.08 5.07 -8.92
C GLU A 513 16.99 5.40 -10.41
N VAL A 514 16.62 4.41 -11.22
CA VAL A 514 16.43 4.56 -12.66
C VAL A 514 14.95 4.37 -12.98
N GLU A 515 14.35 5.38 -13.59
CA GLU A 515 12.96 5.40 -14.01
C GLU A 515 12.92 5.50 -15.54
N ILE A 516 12.30 4.52 -16.20
CA ILE A 516 12.10 4.52 -17.65
C ILE A 516 10.66 4.92 -17.90
N LEU A 517 10.45 6.04 -18.59
CA LEU A 517 9.12 6.64 -18.74
C LEU A 517 8.23 5.94 -19.77
N SER A 518 8.80 5.15 -20.68
CA SER A 518 8.03 4.31 -21.60
C SER A 518 8.67 2.92 -21.82
N PRO A 519 7.91 1.90 -22.22
CA PRO A 519 8.45 0.56 -22.49
C PRO A 519 9.10 0.40 -23.88
N ASP A 520 9.19 1.48 -24.67
CA ASP A 520 9.74 1.45 -26.03
C ASP A 520 11.29 1.49 -26.03
N THR A 521 11.91 1.07 -27.12
CA THR A 521 13.39 1.06 -27.28
C THR A 521 14.03 2.45 -27.32
N ASP A 522 13.23 3.52 -27.44
CA ASP A 522 13.68 4.91 -27.50
C ASP A 522 12.96 5.72 -26.41
N SER A 523 13.14 5.34 -25.14
CA SER A 523 12.44 5.93 -23.99
C SER A 523 13.31 6.95 -23.27
N LEU A 524 12.72 8.04 -22.78
CA LEU A 524 13.42 8.96 -21.88
C LEU A 524 13.71 8.28 -20.54
N VAL A 525 14.98 8.28 -20.13
CA VAL A 525 15.43 7.72 -18.86
C VAL A 525 15.66 8.85 -17.87
N ILE A 526 15.09 8.71 -16.67
CA ILE A 526 15.34 9.60 -15.54
C ILE A 526 16.15 8.85 -14.49
N VAL A 527 17.26 9.44 -14.11
CA VAL A 527 18.11 8.92 -13.03
C VAL A 527 18.02 9.88 -11.86
N THR A 528 17.67 9.34 -10.69
CA THR A 528 17.72 10.05 -9.42
C THR A 528 18.91 9.54 -8.61
N LEU A 529 19.84 10.42 -8.26
CA LEU A 529 20.96 10.11 -7.38
C LEU A 529 20.75 10.73 -6.01
N THR A 530 21.09 9.98 -4.96
CA THR A 530 21.24 10.52 -3.60
C THR A 530 22.72 10.50 -3.23
N LEU A 531 23.27 11.69 -3.05
CA LEU A 531 24.66 11.93 -2.67
C LEU A 531 24.72 12.31 -1.19
N GLU A 532 25.78 11.93 -0.49
CA GLU A 532 25.97 12.24 0.93
C GLU A 532 27.37 12.80 1.20
N LYS A 533 27.43 13.80 2.10
CA LYS A 533 28.66 14.27 2.74
C LYS A 533 28.38 14.63 4.19
N GLU A 534 29.14 14.04 5.11
CA GLU A 534 29.09 14.36 6.55
C GLU A 534 27.66 14.33 7.13
N GLY A 535 26.85 13.33 6.74
CA GLY A 535 25.45 13.18 7.15
C GLY A 535 24.45 14.10 6.45
N HIS A 536 24.89 15.01 5.58
CA HIS A 536 24.02 15.81 4.73
C HIS A 536 23.75 15.08 3.42
N ARG A 537 22.48 14.97 3.05
CA ARG A 537 22.04 14.28 1.81
C ARG A 537 21.55 15.28 0.77
N PHE A 538 21.98 15.04 -0.46
CA PHE A 538 21.64 15.84 -1.62
C PHE A 538 21.03 14.94 -2.68
N THR A 539 19.83 15.25 -3.14
CA THR A 539 19.16 14.48 -4.19
C THR A 539 19.13 15.29 -5.47
N SER A 540 19.52 14.66 -6.58
CA SER A 540 19.57 15.28 -7.91
C SER A 540 19.02 14.34 -8.98
N LYS A 541 18.52 14.92 -10.06
CA LYS A 541 17.96 14.18 -11.20
C LYS A 541 18.59 14.60 -12.52
N GLY A 542 18.79 13.63 -13.40
CA GLY A 542 19.20 13.81 -14.80
C GLY A 542 18.23 13.10 -15.74
N ALA A 543 18.10 13.60 -16.97
CA ALA A 543 17.15 13.09 -17.96
C ALA A 543 17.81 13.01 -19.35
N SER A 544 17.88 11.80 -19.91
CA SER A 544 18.47 11.56 -21.23
C SER A 544 17.92 10.27 -21.85
N PRO A 545 17.92 10.13 -23.20
CA PRO A 545 17.69 8.84 -23.86
C PRO A 545 18.79 7.81 -23.55
N ASP A 546 19.97 8.27 -23.10
CA ASP A 546 21.07 7.42 -22.66
C ASP A 546 21.15 7.39 -21.13
N THR A 547 21.00 6.20 -20.55
CA THR A 547 21.06 5.99 -19.09
C THR A 547 22.37 6.48 -18.48
N LEU A 548 23.51 6.30 -19.16
CA LEU A 548 24.81 6.72 -18.63
C LEU A 548 24.93 8.24 -18.59
N GLU A 549 24.40 8.92 -19.60
CA GLU A 549 24.38 10.37 -19.60
C GLU A 549 23.40 10.92 -18.57
N ALA A 550 22.23 10.30 -18.39
CA ALA A 550 21.29 10.67 -17.32
C ALA A 550 21.95 10.54 -15.94
N VAL A 551 22.76 9.48 -15.72
CA VAL A 551 23.60 9.34 -14.51
C VAL A 551 24.60 10.48 -14.39
N ILE A 552 25.34 10.80 -15.46
CA ILE A 552 26.34 11.87 -15.46
C ILE A 552 25.70 13.22 -15.11
N GLN A 553 24.59 13.57 -15.77
CA GLN A 553 23.84 14.79 -15.50
C GLN A 553 23.38 14.84 -14.05
N ALA A 554 22.80 13.75 -13.53
CA ALA A 554 22.36 13.66 -12.15
C ALA A 554 23.55 13.88 -11.19
N PHE A 555 24.71 13.29 -11.45
CA PHE A 555 25.88 13.41 -10.58
C PHE A 555 26.45 14.83 -10.59
N VAL A 556 26.73 15.39 -11.77
CA VAL A 556 27.29 16.75 -11.92
C VAL A 556 26.37 17.80 -11.29
N LYS A 557 25.06 17.63 -11.45
CA LYS A 557 24.07 18.50 -10.81
C LYS A 557 24.03 18.32 -9.30
N GLY A 558 24.10 17.08 -8.82
CA GLY A 558 24.18 16.80 -7.38
C GLY A 558 25.43 17.39 -6.74
N LEU A 559 26.57 17.35 -7.44
CA LEU A 559 27.81 18.02 -7.05
C LEU A 559 27.61 19.54 -6.97
N ALA A 560 26.96 20.15 -7.95
CA ALA A 560 26.66 21.59 -7.94
C ALA A 560 25.72 22.00 -6.79
N VAL A 561 24.68 21.21 -6.54
CA VAL A 561 23.75 21.42 -5.41
C VAL A 561 24.49 21.31 -4.08
N ALA A 562 25.30 20.26 -3.90
CA ALA A 562 26.09 20.06 -2.70
C ALA A 562 27.10 21.20 -2.51
N ASN A 563 27.76 21.63 -3.60
CA ASN A 563 28.70 22.75 -3.56
C ASN A 563 28.02 24.05 -3.12
N LYS A 564 26.86 24.38 -3.70
CA LYS A 564 26.09 25.57 -3.30
C LYS A 564 25.63 25.51 -1.85
N ALA A 565 25.19 24.34 -1.39
CA ALA A 565 24.69 24.16 -0.02
C ALA A 565 25.80 24.18 1.04
N LEU A 566 27.00 23.72 0.69
CA LEU A 566 28.14 23.62 1.61
C LEU A 566 29.14 24.79 1.50
N ALA A 567 28.93 25.72 0.57
CA ALA A 567 29.76 26.92 0.41
C ALA A 567 29.51 28.02 1.48
N VAL A 568 29.05 27.63 2.69
CA VAL A 568 28.77 28.53 3.82
C VAL A 568 29.92 28.55 4.82
#